data_AF-A0A973NRJ6-F1
#
_entry.id   AF-A0A973NRJ6-F1
#
_cell.length_a   1.000
_cell.length_b   1.000
_cell.length_c   1.000
_cell.angle_alpha   90.00
_cell.angle_beta   90.00
_cell.angle_gamma   90.00
#
_symmetry.space_group_name_H-M   'P 1'
#
loop_
_entity.id
_entity.type
_entity.pdbx_description
1 polymer ?
#
loop_
_entity_poly.entity_id
_entity_poly.type
_entity_poly.pdbx_seq_one_letter_code
_entity_poly.pdbx_strand_id
1 'polypeptide(L)'
;MWDRLLVDCRIATLEGAGPANPLGVIENGAIAIADGKILRVGKRTELAGFRAQEVVALGGAWVTPGLIDCHTHLVFGSTRADEHAMRRAGATYEEIARAGGGIASTVGRTAAASDDELLEQSRRRLH
;
A
#
# COMPACT_ATOMS: atom_id res chain seq x y z
N MET A 1 1.35 -29.64 -8.16
CA MET A 1 1.12 -29.42 -6.71
C MET A 1 1.30 -27.93 -6.49
N TRP A 2 0.42 -27.26 -5.77
CA TRP A 2 0.54 -25.82 -5.53
C TRP A 2 1.51 -25.53 -4.39
N ASP A 3 2.03 -24.31 -4.29
CA ASP A 3 2.92 -23.92 -3.19
C ASP A 3 2.10 -23.67 -1.93
N ARG A 4 1.08 -22.82 -2.04
CA ARG A 4 0.20 -22.45 -0.92
C ARG A 4 -1.26 -22.45 -1.32
N LEU A 5 -2.11 -22.91 -0.41
CA LEU A 5 -3.55 -22.75 -0.48
C LEU A 5 -4.04 -22.00 0.76
N LEU A 6 -4.49 -20.76 0.57
CA LEU A 6 -5.19 -19.99 1.60
C LEU A 6 -6.65 -20.44 1.62
N VAL A 7 -7.19 -20.74 2.80
CA VAL A 7 -8.58 -21.18 2.98
C VAL A 7 -9.23 -20.42 4.12
N ASP A 8 -10.56 -20.55 4.24
CA ASP A 8 -11.33 -19.98 5.34
C ASP A 8 -11.15 -18.45 5.40
N CYS A 9 -11.48 -17.78 4.29
CA CYS A 9 -11.44 -16.33 4.17
C CYS A 9 -12.66 -15.78 3.43
N ARG A 10 -12.88 -14.47 3.57
CA ARG A 10 -13.78 -13.69 2.72
C ARG A 10 -12.92 -12.93 1.73
N ILE A 11 -13.20 -13.08 0.44
CA ILE A 11 -12.33 -12.50 -0.59
C ILE A 11 -13.10 -11.40 -1.30
N ALA A 12 -12.60 -10.16 -1.28
CA ALA A 12 -13.03 -9.13 -2.21
C ALA A 12 -12.09 -9.16 -3.41
N THR A 13 -12.52 -9.77 -4.52
CA THR A 13 -11.67 -9.90 -5.71
C THR A 13 -11.47 -8.57 -6.45
N LEU A 14 -12.44 -7.64 -6.29
CA LEU A 14 -12.56 -6.42 -7.10
C LEU A 14 -12.72 -6.70 -8.61
N GLU A 15 -13.03 -7.94 -8.98
CA GLU A 15 -13.29 -8.38 -10.35
C GLU A 15 -14.80 -8.64 -10.55
N GLY A 16 -15.32 -8.36 -11.75
CA GLY A 16 -16.72 -8.63 -12.09
C GLY A 16 -17.73 -7.88 -11.21
N ALA A 17 -17.29 -6.77 -10.61
CA ALA A 17 -18.10 -5.96 -9.72
C ALA A 17 -19.36 -5.43 -10.42
N GLY A 18 -20.52 -5.62 -9.80
CA GLY A 18 -21.81 -5.14 -10.29
C GLY A 18 -22.72 -4.70 -9.13
N PRO A 19 -23.91 -4.16 -9.41
CA PRO A 19 -24.76 -3.54 -8.38
C PRO A 19 -25.10 -4.47 -7.20
N ALA A 20 -25.27 -5.77 -7.46
CA ALA A 20 -25.57 -6.77 -6.43
C ALA A 20 -24.32 -7.34 -5.72
N ASN A 21 -23.13 -7.18 -6.31
CA ASN A 21 -21.86 -7.63 -5.73
C ASN A 21 -20.75 -6.64 -6.11
N PRO A 22 -20.68 -5.48 -5.44
CA PRO A 22 -19.83 -4.37 -5.87
C PRO A 22 -18.33 -4.61 -5.63
N LEU A 23 -17.96 -5.64 -4.87
CA LEU A 23 -16.56 -5.97 -4.57
C LEU A 23 -16.13 -7.33 -5.13
N GLY A 24 -17.01 -8.03 -5.86
CA GLY A 24 -16.74 -9.41 -6.29
C GLY A 24 -16.49 -10.34 -5.10
N VAL A 25 -17.31 -10.22 -4.05
CA VAL A 25 -17.16 -10.95 -2.78
C VAL A 25 -17.36 -12.46 -2.99
N ILE A 26 -16.45 -13.25 -2.43
CA ILE A 26 -16.55 -14.70 -2.29
C ILE A 26 -16.53 -15.03 -0.79
N GLU A 27 -17.66 -15.52 -0.29
CA GLU A 27 -17.78 -16.06 1.07
C GLU A 27 -17.18 -17.46 1.14
N ASN A 28 -16.52 -17.79 2.26
CA ASN A 28 -15.80 -19.05 2.48
C ASN A 28 -14.91 -19.41 1.27
N GLY A 29 -14.08 -18.44 0.89
CA GLY A 29 -13.20 -18.50 -0.26
C GLY A 29 -11.90 -19.27 0.00
N ALA A 30 -11.18 -19.52 -1.09
CA ALA A 30 -9.83 -20.04 -1.09
C ALA A 30 -9.01 -19.43 -2.24
N ILE A 31 -7.69 -19.32 -2.03
CA ILE A 31 -6.73 -18.76 -2.99
C ILE A 31 -5.57 -19.75 -3.16
N ALA A 32 -5.37 -20.23 -4.39
CA ALA A 32 -4.24 -21.08 -4.75
C ALA A 32 -3.09 -20.25 -5.31
N ILE A 33 -1.89 -20.47 -4.81
CA ILE A 33 -0.67 -19.77 -5.19
C ILE A 33 0.37 -20.78 -5.65
N ALA A 34 1.01 -20.51 -6.78
CA ALA A 34 2.21 -21.20 -7.23
C ALA A 34 3.14 -20.24 -7.98
N ASP A 35 4.45 -20.41 -7.83
CA ASP A 35 5.48 -19.64 -8.52
C ASP A 35 5.28 -18.11 -8.40
N GLY A 36 4.90 -17.67 -7.19
CA GLY A 36 4.64 -16.25 -6.88
C GLY A 36 3.39 -15.67 -7.54
N LYS A 37 2.53 -16.49 -8.15
CA LYS A 37 1.31 -16.06 -8.84
C LYS A 37 0.06 -16.68 -8.24
N ILE A 38 -1.05 -15.94 -8.35
CA ILE A 38 -2.38 -16.47 -8.06
C ILE A 38 -2.79 -17.38 -9.22
N LEU A 39 -2.94 -18.68 -8.96
CA LEU A 39 -3.41 -19.65 -9.94
C LEU A 39 -4.94 -19.73 -10.00
N ARG A 40 -5.60 -19.58 -8.85
CA ARG A 40 -7.06 -19.67 -8.73
C ARG A 40 -7.55 -18.94 -7.51
N VAL A 41 -8.72 -18.31 -7.66
CA VAL A 41 -9.53 -17.73 -6.59
C VAL A 41 -10.95 -18.29 -6.76
N GLY A 42 -11.59 -18.71 -5.67
CA GLY A 42 -12.91 -19.31 -5.74
C GLY A 42 -13.45 -19.70 -4.39
N LYS A 43 -14.60 -20.39 -4.37
CA LYS A 43 -15.13 -20.97 -3.13
C LYS A 43 -14.22 -22.10 -2.66
N ARG A 44 -14.11 -22.29 -1.35
CA ARG A 44 -13.31 -23.38 -0.78
C ARG A 44 -13.67 -24.76 -1.34
N THR A 45 -14.96 -25.00 -1.61
CA THR A 45 -15.45 -26.26 -2.18
C THR A 45 -14.96 -26.52 -3.61
N GLU A 46 -14.73 -25.46 -4.40
CA GLU A 46 -14.23 -25.57 -5.78
C GLU A 46 -12.75 -25.99 -5.81
N LEU A 47 -12.03 -25.82 -4.69
CA LEU A 47 -10.60 -26.11 -4.56
C LEU A 47 -10.31 -27.34 -3.67
N ALA A 48 -11.32 -27.99 -3.10
CA ALA A 48 -11.18 -29.04 -2.07
C ALA A 48 -10.49 -30.35 -2.52
N GLY A 49 -10.25 -30.55 -3.83
CA GLY A 49 -9.59 -31.73 -4.38
C GLY A 49 -8.11 -31.54 -4.75
N PHE A 50 -7.60 -30.32 -4.65
CA PHE A 50 -6.23 -30.00 -5.07
C PHE A 50 -5.26 -30.10 -3.90
N ARG A 51 -4.01 -30.47 -4.20
CA ARG A 51 -2.93 -30.57 -3.21
C ARG A 51 -2.02 -29.35 -3.29
N ALA A 52 -1.74 -28.76 -2.13
CA ALA A 52 -0.73 -27.73 -1.93
C ALA A 52 0.34 -28.22 -0.95
N GLN A 53 1.56 -27.70 -1.06
CA GLN A 53 2.64 -27.97 -0.10
C GLN A 53 2.28 -27.40 1.28
N GLU A 54 1.63 -26.23 1.31
CA GLU A 54 1.15 -25.58 2.52
C GLU A 54 -0.34 -25.21 2.40
N VAL A 55 -1.11 -25.46 3.46
CA VAL A 55 -2.51 -25.01 3.57
C VAL A 55 -2.64 -24.12 4.79
N VAL A 56 -3.10 -22.89 4.59
CA VAL A 56 -3.20 -21.87 5.64
C VAL A 56 -4.66 -21.45 5.80
N ALA A 57 -5.24 -21.72 6.96
CA ALA A 57 -6.58 -21.24 7.31
C ALA A 57 -6.50 -19.81 7.88
N LEU A 58 -7.32 -18.90 7.36
CA LEU A 58 -7.30 -17.48 7.73
C LEU A 58 -8.40 -17.09 8.73
N GLY A 59 -9.17 -18.05 9.26
CA GLY A 59 -10.12 -17.81 10.36
C GLY A 59 -11.28 -16.89 9.98
N GLY A 60 -11.69 -16.87 8.72
CA GLY A 60 -12.72 -15.99 8.18
C GLY A 60 -12.26 -14.55 7.91
N ALA A 61 -10.94 -14.28 7.95
CA ALA A 61 -10.40 -12.95 7.66
C ALA A 61 -10.75 -12.47 6.24
N TRP A 62 -10.79 -11.15 6.07
CA TRP A 62 -10.91 -10.54 4.75
C TRP A 62 -9.57 -10.57 4.01
N VAL A 63 -9.63 -10.89 2.73
CA VAL A 63 -8.50 -10.82 1.80
C VAL A 63 -8.90 -9.93 0.62
N THR A 64 -8.02 -9.00 0.30
CA THR A 64 -8.13 -8.09 -0.85
C THR A 64 -6.88 -8.21 -1.70
N PRO A 65 -6.89 -7.70 -2.95
CA PRO A 65 -5.66 -7.35 -3.64
C PRO A 65 -4.79 -6.43 -2.77
N GLY A 66 -3.48 -6.48 -2.99
CA GLY A 66 -2.58 -5.50 -2.38
C GLY A 66 -3.00 -4.08 -2.79
N LEU A 67 -2.97 -3.16 -1.83
CA LEU A 67 -3.28 -1.76 -2.11
C LEU A 67 -2.20 -1.16 -3.02
N ILE A 68 -2.61 -0.28 -3.92
CA ILE A 68 -1.72 0.46 -4.81
C ILE A 68 -1.86 1.94 -4.48
N ASP A 69 -0.80 2.53 -3.94
CA ASP A 69 -0.67 3.98 -3.86
C ASP A 69 0.00 4.48 -5.15
N CYS A 70 -0.82 4.97 -6.08
CA CYS A 70 -0.38 5.38 -7.40
C CYS A 70 0.19 6.80 -7.46
N HIS A 71 0.11 7.57 -6.37
CA HIS A 71 0.57 8.96 -6.36
C HIS A 71 1.23 9.30 -5.03
N THR A 72 2.57 9.26 -5.00
CA THR A 72 3.34 9.71 -3.86
C THR A 72 4.44 10.68 -4.27
N HIS A 73 4.82 11.53 -3.32
CA HIS A 73 6.08 12.27 -3.35
C HIS A 73 6.96 11.75 -2.18
N LEU A 74 7.16 10.44 -2.10
CA LEU A 74 7.85 9.79 -0.98
C LEU A 74 9.34 10.20 -0.86
N VAL A 75 9.97 10.56 -1.98
CA VAL A 75 11.38 10.93 -2.05
C VAL A 75 11.53 12.45 -2.07
N PHE A 76 12.05 13.00 -0.97
CA PHE A 76 12.41 14.41 -0.82
C PHE A 76 13.38 14.59 0.35
N GLY A 77 14.19 15.66 0.28
CA GLY A 77 15.13 16.02 1.33
C GLY A 77 14.45 16.69 2.52
N SER A 78 14.76 16.20 3.73
CA SER A 78 14.36 16.78 5.03
C SER A 78 12.83 16.88 5.22
N THR A 79 12.32 17.87 5.96
CA THR A 79 10.89 18.06 6.25
C THR A 79 10.49 19.54 6.21
N ARG A 80 9.21 19.86 6.01
CA ARG A 80 8.70 21.25 6.13
C ARG A 80 8.12 21.55 7.52
N ALA A 81 8.61 20.86 8.55
CA ALA A 81 8.11 21.00 9.93
C ALA A 81 8.28 22.43 10.47
N ASP A 82 9.39 23.10 10.14
CA ASP A 82 9.64 24.49 10.54
C ASP A 82 8.59 25.44 9.96
N GLU A 83 8.25 25.28 8.68
CA GLU A 83 7.20 26.07 8.03
C GLU A 83 5.83 25.82 8.64
N HIS A 84 5.55 24.56 9.01
CA HIS A 84 4.34 24.21 9.73
C HIS A 84 4.28 24.90 11.11
N ALA A 85 5.41 24.99 11.83
CA ALA A 85 5.48 25.74 13.07
C ALA A 85 5.24 27.25 12.86
N MET A 86 5.85 27.86 11.83
CA MET A 86 5.61 29.26 11.48
C MET A 86 4.15 29.55 11.16
N ARG A 87 3.49 28.69 10.37
CA ARG A 87 2.04 28.83 10.07
C ARG A 87 1.20 28.80 11.33
N ARG A 88 1.49 27.89 12.26
CA ARG A 88 0.77 27.81 13.54
C ARG A 88 1.00 29.04 14.43
N ALA A 89 2.14 29.69 14.30
CA ALA A 89 2.44 30.95 14.99
C ALA A 89 1.82 32.19 14.33
N GLY A 90 1.07 32.02 13.24
CA GLY A 90 0.36 33.11 12.56
C GLY A 90 1.11 33.73 11.38
N ALA A 91 2.26 33.18 10.98
CA ALA A 91 2.98 33.67 9.81
C ALA A 91 2.16 33.47 8.52
N THR A 92 2.09 34.52 7.71
CA THR A 92 1.51 34.49 6.37
C THR A 92 2.33 33.64 5.42
N TYR A 93 1.71 33.23 4.31
CA TYR A 93 2.41 32.51 3.24
C TYR A 93 3.62 33.30 2.71
N GLU A 94 3.49 34.62 2.57
CA GLU A 94 4.54 35.48 2.07
C GLU A 94 5.72 35.57 3.04
N GLU A 95 5.47 35.68 4.35
CA GLU A 95 6.52 35.67 5.37
C GLU A 95 7.30 34.34 5.38
N ILE A 96 6.61 33.21 5.22
CA ILE A 96 7.26 31.89 5.11
C ILE A 96 8.10 31.78 3.84
N ALA A 97 7.58 32.27 2.70
CA ALA A 97 8.32 32.28 1.45
C ALA A 97 9.57 33.18 1.53
N ARG A 98 9.45 34.37 2.13
CA ARG A 98 10.59 35.28 2.38
C ARG A 98 11.62 34.68 3.32
N ALA A 99 11.21 33.83 4.26
CA ALA A 99 12.09 33.05 5.13
C ALA A 99 12.73 31.82 4.44
N GLY A 100 12.55 31.65 3.14
CA GLY A 100 13.12 30.53 2.37
C GLY A 100 12.31 29.24 2.45
N GLY A 101 11.05 29.29 2.89
CA GLY A 101 10.12 28.18 2.88
C GLY A 101 9.52 27.90 1.49
N GLY A 102 8.40 27.17 1.45
CA GLY A 102 7.74 26.82 0.20
C GLY A 102 8.35 25.59 -0.49
N ILE A 103 7.91 25.33 -1.73
CA ILE A 103 8.44 24.21 -2.52
C ILE A 103 9.92 24.39 -2.84
N ALA A 104 10.39 25.63 -3.00
CA ALA A 104 11.80 25.95 -3.23
C ALA A 104 12.70 25.41 -2.10
N SER A 105 12.24 25.43 -0.85
CA SER A 105 12.93 24.82 0.29
C SER A 105 13.13 23.31 0.09
N THR A 106 12.08 22.60 -0.33
CA THR A 106 12.16 21.15 -0.59
C THR A 106 13.03 20.84 -1.79
N VAL A 107 12.97 21.66 -2.86
CA VAL A 107 13.87 21.52 -4.02
C VAL A 107 15.32 21.67 -3.60
N GLY A 108 15.66 22.74 -2.87
CA GLY A 108 17.03 22.99 -2.41
C GLY A 108 17.56 21.90 -1.47
N ARG A 109 16.73 21.44 -0.53
CA ARG A 109 17.09 20.36 0.41
C ARG A 109 17.23 19.00 -0.27
N THR A 110 16.40 18.72 -1.28
CA THR A 110 16.54 17.51 -2.10
C THR A 110 17.82 17.56 -2.93
N ALA A 111 18.13 18.70 -3.54
CA ALA A 111 19.34 18.88 -4.35
C ALA A 111 20.64 18.82 -3.54
N ALA A 112 20.59 19.20 -2.26
CA ALA A 112 21.74 19.15 -1.36
C ALA A 112 21.97 17.78 -0.71
N ALA A 113 20.97 16.89 -0.74
CA ALA A 113 21.07 15.56 -0.16
C ALA A 113 21.73 14.57 -1.13
N SER A 114 22.53 13.67 -0.59
CA SER A 114 23.04 12.51 -1.31
C SER A 114 21.95 11.45 -1.53
N ASP A 115 22.17 10.54 -2.48
CA ASP A 115 21.26 9.41 -2.75
C ASP A 115 21.05 8.53 -1.50
N ASP A 116 22.10 8.27 -0.72
CA ASP A 116 22.03 7.50 0.53
C ASP A 116 21.18 8.21 1.59
N GLU A 117 21.32 9.53 1.73
CA GLU A 117 20.48 10.32 2.63
C GLU A 117 19.02 10.33 2.20
N LEU A 118 18.75 10.47 0.90
CA LEU A 118 17.39 10.41 0.36
C LEU A 118 16.78 9.03 0.58
N LEU A 119 17.54 7.96 0.35
CA LEU A 119 17.09 6.59 0.59
C LEU A 119 16.74 6.37 2.06
N GLU A 120 17.64 6.70 2.99
CA GLU A 120 17.42 6.52 4.42
C GLU A 120 16.22 7.34 4.92
N GLN A 121 16.11 8.60 4.49
CA GLN A 121 14.97 9.45 4.84
C GLN A 121 13.65 8.91 4.27
N SER A 122 13.65 8.42 3.04
CA SER A 122 12.45 7.84 2.40
C SER A 122 12.04 6.51 3.02
N ARG A 123 12.99 5.66 3.42
CA ARG A 123 12.68 4.39 4.12
C ARG A 123 11.92 4.62 5.42
N ARG A 124 12.24 5.67 6.17
CA ARG A 124 11.50 6.03 7.40
C ARG A 124 10.06 6.48 7.15
N ARG A 125 9.76 6.93 5.94
CA ARG A 125 8.44 7.38 5.51
C ARG A 125 7.63 6.25 4.86
N LEU A 126 8.29 5.15 4.50
CA LEU A 126 7.68 3.96 3.94
C LEU A 126 7.25 3.05 5.11
N HIS A 127 5.97 2.66 5.14
CA HIS A 127 5.40 1.76 6.14
C HIS A 127 5.72 0.29 5.86
#